data_AF-A0A522A3Y2-F1
#
_entry.id   AF-A0A522A3Y2-F1
#
_cell.length_a   1.000
_cell.length_b   1.000
_cell.length_c   1.000
_cell.angle_alpha   90.00
_cell.angle_beta   90.00
_cell.angle_gamma   90.00
#
_symmetry.space_group_name_H-M   'P 1'
#
loop_
_entity.id
_entity.type
_entity.pdbx_description
1 polymer ?
#
loop_
_entity_poly.entity_id
_entity_poly.type
_entity_poly.pdbx_seq_one_letter_code
_entity_poly.pdbx_strand_id
1 'polypeptide(L)' 'MNWNSWAEVVAMGGYGQYVWGSLLVVAAVIAVELIELFLRRRAALRSLRLNLTEHA' A
#
# COMPACT_ATOMS: atom_id res chain seq x y z
N MET A 1 1.46 -26.59 19.19
CA MET A 1 1.42 -25.22 19.75
C MET A 1 0.11 -24.61 19.27
N ASN A 2 -0.92 -24.64 20.12
CA ASN A 2 -2.30 -24.32 19.77
C ASN A 2 -2.43 -22.83 19.47
N TRP A 3 -2.67 -22.47 18.21
CA TRP A 3 -3.18 -21.16 17.84
C TRP A 3 -4.61 -21.06 18.39
N ASN A 4 -4.75 -20.45 19.57
CA ASN A 4 -5.99 -20.54 20.34
C ASN A 4 -6.98 -19.42 19.97
N SER A 5 -6.49 -18.24 19.55
CA SER A 5 -7.33 -17.19 18.95
C SER A 5 -6.53 -16.08 18.26
N TRP A 6 -7.14 -15.44 17.26
CA TRP A 6 -6.64 -14.16 16.71
C TRP A 6 -6.63 -13.04 17.75
N ALA A 7 -7.47 -13.15 18.80
CA ALA A 7 -7.52 -12.20 19.88
C ALA A 7 -6.23 -12.18 20.71
N GLU A 8 -5.55 -13.32 20.91
CA GLU A 8 -4.26 -13.39 21.61
C GLU A 8 -3.12 -12.73 20.83
N VAL A 9 -3.20 -12.73 19.50
CA VAL A 9 -2.19 -12.11 18.61
C VAL A 9 -2.37 -10.60 18.52
N VAL A 10 -3.61 -10.12 18.60
CA VAL A 10 -3.92 -8.69 18.70
C VAL A 10 -3.67 -8.17 20.12
N ALA A 11 -4.06 -8.95 21.14
CA ALA A 11 -3.90 -8.65 22.56
C ALA A 11 -2.61 -9.24 23.14
N MET A 12 -1.50 -9.22 22.39
CA MET A 12 -0.18 -9.61 22.88
C MET A 12 0.31 -8.62 23.95
N GLY A 13 -0.24 -8.70 25.16
CA GLY A 13 0.19 -8.14 26.45
C GLY A 13 1.25 -7.03 26.47
N GLY A 14 1.10 -5.97 25.68
CA GLY A 14 2.04 -4.83 25.60
C GLY A 14 3.00 -4.81 24.40
N TYR A 15 3.26 -5.92 23.71
CA TYR A 15 4.14 -5.98 22.52
C TYR A 15 3.41 -5.78 21.19
N GLY A 16 2.08 -5.95 21.16
CA GLY A 16 1.28 -5.79 19.94
C GLY A 16 1.47 -4.42 19.27
N GLN A 17 1.67 -3.35 20.05
CA GLN A 17 1.87 -2.00 19.50
C GLN A 17 3.09 -1.88 18.58
N TYR A 18 4.21 -2.56 18.90
CA TYR A 18 5.41 -2.55 18.06
C TYR A 18 5.21 -3.37 16.78
N VAL A 19 4.56 -4.53 16.89
CA VAL A 19 4.30 -5.41 15.75
C VAL A 19 3.34 -4.71 14.78
N TRP A 20 2.18 -4.27 15.26
CA TRP A 20 1.19 -3.58 14.43
C TRP A 20 1.69 -2.23 13.92
N GLY A 21 2.45 -1.49 14.73
CA GLY A 21 3.05 -0.23 14.32
C GLY A 21 4.03 -0.39 13.16
N SER A 22 4.97 -1.34 13.27
CA SER A 22 5.93 -1.62 12.18
C SER A 22 5.26 -2.17 10.93
N LEU A 23 4.26 -3.04 11.07
CA LEU A 23 3.46 -3.56 9.95
C LEU A 23 2.71 -2.42 9.23
N LEU A 24 2.15 -1.48 10.00
CA LEU A 24 1.45 -0.32 9.47
C LEU A 24 2.41 0.63 8.74
N VAL A 25 3.63 0.83 9.25
CA VAL A 25 4.67 1.61 8.56
C VAL A 25 5.04 0.98 7.22
N VAL A 26 5.29 -0.33 7.18
CA VAL A 26 5.59 -1.03 5.92
C VAL A 26 4.42 -0.93 4.94
N ALA A 27 3.19 -1.16 5.41
CA ALA A 27 1.98 -1.02 4.60
C ALA A 27 1.82 0.41 4.05
N ALA A 28 2.15 1.43 4.83
CA ALA A 28 2.11 2.83 4.41
C ALA A 28 3.13 3.12 3.30
N VAL A 29 4.37 2.62 3.42
CA VAL A 29 5.40 2.78 2.39
C VAL A 29 4.95 2.14 1.07
N ILE A 30 4.46 0.90 1.12
CA ILE A 30 3.96 0.20 -0.07
C ILE A 30 2.77 0.96 -0.69
N ALA A 31 1.85 1.47 0.13
CA ALA A 31 0.71 2.24 -0.35
C ALA A 31 1.15 3.52 -1.09
N VAL A 32 2.17 4.23 -0.58
CA VAL A 32 2.74 5.40 -1.25
C VAL A 32 3.33 5.02 -2.60
N GLU A 33 4.14 3.96 -2.68
CA GLU A 33 4.71 3.50 -3.95
C GLU A 33 3.64 3.12 -4.97
N LEU A 34 2.58 2.43 -4.54
CA LEU A 34 1.44 2.10 -5.40
C LEU A 34 0.73 3.36 -5.90
N ILE A 35 0.47 4.34 -5.03
CA ILE A 35 -0.17 5.60 -5.42
C ILE A 35 0.69 6.32 -6.47
N GLU A 36 2.00 6.44 -6.24
CA GLU A 36 2.91 7.04 -7.22
C GLU A 36 2.88 6.30 -8.56
N LEU A 37 2.92 4.97 -8.54
CA LEU A 37 2.85 4.16 -9.74
C LEU A 37 1.54 4.38 -10.50
N PHE A 38 0.41 4.43 -9.80
CA PHE A 38 -0.90 4.72 -10.40
C PHE A 38 -0.96 6.12 -11.02
N LEU A 39 -0.43 7.13 -10.33
CA LEU A 39 -0.37 8.50 -10.84
C LEU A 39 0.50 8.59 -12.10
N ARG A 40 1.69 7.96 -12.07
CA ARG A 40 2.60 7.89 -13.23
C ARG A 40 1.94 7.20 -14.42
N ARG A 41 1.28 6.06 -14.19
CA ARG A 41 0.53 5.34 -15.22
C ARG A 41 -0.56 6.21 -15.84
N ARG A 42 -1.30 6.95 -15.01
CA ARG A 42 -2.37 7.85 -15.48
C ARG A 42 -1.80 9.01 -16.31
N ALA A 43 -0.67 9.57 -15.89
CA ALA A 43 0.03 10.63 -16.63
C ALA A 43 0.53 10.13 -18.00
N ALA A 44 1.20 8.97 -18.05
CA ALA A 44 1.69 8.38 -19.29
C ALA A 44 0.56 8.08 -20.29
N LEU A 45 -0.55 7.50 -19.81
CA LEU A 45 -1.73 7.27 -20.65
C LEU A 45 -2.34 8.58 -21.18
N ARG A 46 -2.32 9.64 -20.37
CA ARG A 46 -2.81 10.96 -20.79
C ARG A 46 -1.93 11.54 -21.89
N SER A 47 -0.60 11.45 -21.76
CA SER A 47 0.35 11.92 -22.77
C SER A 47 0.19 11.17 -24.10
N LEU A 48 0.01 9.84 -24.07
CA LEU A 48 -0.25 9.06 -25.28
C LEU A 48 -1.54 9.48 -25.98
N ARG A 49 -2.60 9.74 -25.22
CA ARG A 49 -3.88 10.19 -25.77
C ARG A 49 -3.78 11.55 -26.44
N LEU A 50 -2.99 12.47 -25.89
CA LEU A 50 -2.77 13.81 -26.46
C LEU A 50 -1.97 13.74 -27.77
N ASN A 51 -0.89 12.95 -27.82
CA ASN A 51 -0.10 12.77 -29.04
C ASN A 51 -0.93 12.13 -30.18
N LEU A 52 -1.84 11.20 -29.86
CA LEU A 52 -2.72 10.60 -30.87
C LEU A 52 -3.76 11.60 -31.42
N THR A 53 -4.18 12.59 -30.63
CA THR A 53 -5.09 13.64 -31.09
C THR A 53 -4.40 14.74 -31.89
N GLU A 54 -3.09 14.95 -31.72
CA GLU A 54 -2.33 15.93 -32.53
C GLU A 54 -2.00 15.40 -33.94
N HIS A 55 -2.02 14.08 -34.15
CA HIS A 55 -1.71 13.44 -35.44
C HIS A 55 -2.93 12.95 -36.22
N ALA A 56 -4.15 13.28 -35.79
CA ALA A 56 -5.41 12.95 -36.45
C ALA A 56 -6.10 14.22 -37.00
#